data_AF-A0A914UJK3-F1
#
_entry.id   AF-A0A914UJK3-F1
#
_cell.length_a   1.000
_cell.length_b   1.000
_cell.length_c   1.000
_cell.angle_alpha   90.00
_cell.angle_beta   90.00
_cell.angle_gamma   90.00
#
_symmetry.space_group_name_H-M   'P 1'
#
loop_
_entity.id
_entity.type
_entity.pdbx_description
1 polymer ?
#
loop_
_entity_poly.entity_id
_entity_poly.type
_entity_poly.pdbx_seq_one_letter_code
_entity_poly.pdbx_strand_id
1 'polypeptide(L)'
;MPKCFYSLRKDHVDGPPMQFARVGDKVVHRWECDSDDIYKFLVKDCYVEDGHGKRIEVVDPNGCTTDPVLLSDLVYEPNRPTASAESHVFKFADVSLLYFQCQMQICLKMEEGCRALTPPRCTTGEYHGSVDRHRERAKRAINVTVTPDRLKSDELDVRDQISVFDIDEAVDKLLTTQHNRANAAGSMLYEFEQSNGDGVQSVCNSITKSDLLMVVSSLSFLLLILMAILTILLRRTNSMKQIRFF
;
A
#
# COMPACT_ATOMS: atom_id res chain seq x y z
N MET A 1 -3.40 -21.50 -16.83
CA MET A 1 -3.26 -21.04 -15.43
C MET A 1 -3.64 -19.57 -15.34
N PRO A 2 -4.55 -19.17 -14.45
CA PRO A 2 -4.82 -17.75 -14.23
C PRO A 2 -3.69 -17.07 -13.46
N LYS A 3 -3.57 -15.75 -13.59
CA LYS A 3 -2.60 -14.96 -12.80
C LYS A 3 -3.27 -14.51 -11.52
N CYS A 4 -2.75 -14.93 -10.37
CA CYS A 4 -3.26 -14.51 -9.07
C CYS A 4 -2.30 -13.54 -8.39
N PHE A 5 -2.87 -12.66 -7.58
CA PHE A 5 -2.14 -11.65 -6.85
C PHE A 5 -2.77 -11.43 -5.48
N TYR A 6 -1.91 -11.04 -4.55
CA TYR A 6 -2.25 -10.69 -3.19
C TYR A 6 -2.06 -9.18 -3.01
N SER A 7 -2.92 -8.55 -2.21
CA SER A 7 -2.83 -7.14 -1.87
C SER A 7 -3.39 -6.87 -0.48
N LEU A 8 -2.82 -5.88 0.21
CA LEU A 8 -3.40 -5.31 1.42
C LEU A 8 -4.28 -4.12 1.06
N ARG A 9 -5.48 -4.08 1.63
CA ARG A 9 -6.52 -3.09 1.36
C ARG A 9 -6.87 -2.34 2.65
N LYS A 10 -7.10 -1.03 2.52
CA LYS A 10 -7.45 -0.17 3.65
C LYS A 10 -8.94 -0.31 4.03
N ASP A 11 -9.22 -0.54 5.31
CA ASP A 11 -10.55 -0.57 5.96
C ASP A 11 -11.55 -1.65 5.48
N HIS A 12 -11.58 -2.00 4.19
CA HIS A 12 -12.55 -2.89 3.54
C HIS A 12 -11.98 -3.57 2.27
N VAL A 13 -12.64 -4.64 1.78
CA VAL A 13 -12.15 -5.52 0.70
C VAL A 13 -11.90 -4.82 -0.65
N ASP A 14 -12.70 -3.80 -0.98
CA ASP A 14 -12.56 -2.99 -2.20
C ASP A 14 -11.84 -1.65 -1.95
N GLY A 15 -11.22 -1.50 -0.77
CA GLY A 15 -10.43 -0.32 -0.44
C GLY A 15 -9.20 -0.12 -1.33
N PRO A 16 -8.56 1.05 -1.24
CA PRO A 16 -7.31 1.29 -1.96
C PRO A 16 -6.22 0.33 -1.46
N PRO A 17 -5.33 -0.16 -2.35
CA PRO A 17 -4.18 -0.94 -1.92
C PRO A 17 -3.25 -0.08 -1.08
N MET A 18 -2.57 -0.70 -0.12
CA MET A 18 -1.68 -0.01 0.82
C MET A 18 -0.35 -0.74 0.97
N GLN A 19 0.72 0.03 1.14
CA GLN A 19 2.09 -0.47 1.38
C GLN A 19 2.63 -0.07 2.75
N PHE A 20 1.89 0.78 3.46
CA PHE A 20 2.26 1.38 4.73
C PHE A 20 1.10 1.29 5.70
N ALA A 21 1.37 0.85 6.93
CA ALA A 21 0.39 0.87 8.01
C ALA A 21 1.06 1.16 9.35
N ARG A 22 0.26 1.52 10.35
CA ARG A 22 0.69 1.55 11.74
C ARG A 22 0.20 0.31 12.46
N VAL A 23 0.92 -0.08 13.51
CA VAL A 23 0.46 -1.11 14.45
C VAL A 23 -0.95 -0.75 14.94
N GLY A 24 -1.86 -1.74 14.88
CA GLY A 24 -3.26 -1.62 15.28
C GLY A 24 -4.22 -1.15 14.17
N ASP A 25 -3.72 -0.60 13.05
CA ASP A 25 -4.58 -0.24 11.91
C ASP A 25 -5.35 -1.49 11.43
N LYS A 26 -6.64 -1.33 11.11
CA LYS A 26 -7.47 -2.39 10.52
C LYS A 26 -7.16 -2.49 9.02
N VAL A 27 -6.83 -3.68 8.55
CA VAL A 27 -6.53 -3.95 7.14
C VAL A 27 -7.29 -5.16 6.64
N VAL A 28 -7.44 -5.25 5.33
CA VAL A 28 -8.06 -6.40 4.66
C VAL A 28 -7.06 -7.01 3.68
N HIS A 29 -6.72 -8.26 3.93
CA HIS A 29 -5.97 -9.11 3.02
C HIS A 29 -6.91 -9.50 1.86
N ARG A 30 -6.48 -9.32 0.61
CA ARG A 30 -7.25 -9.70 -0.58
C ARG A 30 -6.39 -10.52 -1.52
N TRP A 31 -6.89 -11.70 -1.87
CA TRP A 31 -6.37 -12.56 -2.93
C TRP A 31 -7.34 -12.55 -4.08
N GLU A 32 -6.83 -12.38 -5.29
CA GLU A 32 -7.66 -12.35 -6.49
C GLU A 32 -6.91 -12.91 -7.68
N CYS A 33 -7.64 -13.52 -8.61
CA CYS A 33 -7.08 -14.04 -9.86
C CYS A 33 -7.72 -13.36 -11.07
N ASP A 34 -6.90 -13.00 -12.05
CA ASP A 34 -7.33 -12.54 -13.36
C ASP A 34 -7.76 -13.75 -14.19
N SER A 35 -9.01 -14.14 -14.03
CA SER A 35 -9.60 -15.27 -14.74
C SER A 35 -11.10 -15.10 -14.92
N ASP A 36 -11.61 -15.71 -15.99
CA ASP A 36 -13.03 -16.00 -16.09
C ASP A 36 -13.48 -16.82 -14.87
N ASP A 37 -14.76 -16.74 -14.52
CA ASP A 37 -15.39 -17.40 -13.35
C ASP A 37 -15.46 -18.94 -13.47
N ILE A 38 -14.48 -19.54 -14.16
CA ILE A 38 -14.32 -20.97 -14.41
C ILE A 38 -13.30 -21.63 -13.48
N TYR A 39 -12.50 -20.85 -12.75
CA TYR A 39 -11.51 -21.34 -11.78
C TYR A 39 -11.99 -21.15 -10.34
N LYS A 40 -11.52 -22.02 -9.44
CA LYS A 40 -11.51 -21.79 -7.98
C LYS A 40 -10.08 -21.87 -7.49
N PHE A 41 -9.82 -21.23 -6.36
CA PHE A 41 -8.58 -21.39 -5.63
C PHE A 41 -8.83 -21.54 -4.14
N LEU A 42 -7.85 -22.13 -3.46
CA LEU A 42 -7.69 -22.18 -2.00
C LEU A 42 -6.39 -21.48 -1.65
N VAL A 43 -6.46 -20.55 -0.70
CA VAL A 43 -5.29 -19.98 -0.04
C VAL A 43 -4.91 -20.89 1.13
N LYS A 44 -3.65 -21.28 1.21
CA LYS A 44 -3.11 -22.20 2.22
C LYS A 44 -1.64 -21.92 2.47
N ASP A 45 -1.10 -22.48 3.56
CA ASP A 45 0.32 -22.41 3.90
C ASP A 45 0.86 -20.97 3.90
N CYS A 46 0.22 -20.10 4.70
CA CYS A 46 0.56 -18.68 4.78
C CYS A 46 1.43 -18.35 5.98
N TYR A 47 2.44 -17.51 5.74
CA TYR A 47 3.41 -17.06 6.74
C TYR A 47 3.58 -15.55 6.72
N VAL A 48 3.83 -14.99 7.91
CA VAL A 48 4.35 -13.63 8.09
C VAL A 48 5.78 -13.73 8.55
N GLU A 49 6.71 -13.13 7.79
CA GLU A 49 8.16 -13.21 8.03
C GLU A 49 8.79 -11.84 8.23
N ASP A 50 9.84 -11.78 9.06
CA ASP A 50 10.62 -10.55 9.33
C ASP A 50 11.80 -10.33 8.38
N GLY A 51 12.02 -11.23 7.41
CA GLY A 51 13.17 -11.23 6.51
C GLY A 51 14.48 -11.72 7.15
N HIS A 52 14.51 -11.98 8.45
CA HIS A 52 15.67 -12.47 9.21
C HIS A 52 15.49 -13.93 9.69
N GLY A 53 14.47 -14.62 9.16
CA GLY A 53 14.20 -16.03 9.40
C GLY A 53 13.19 -16.32 10.49
N LYS A 54 12.67 -15.28 11.18
CA LYS A 54 11.51 -15.46 12.07
C LYS A 54 10.25 -15.44 11.22
N ARG A 55 9.40 -16.46 11.40
CA ARG A 55 8.12 -16.57 10.70
C ARG A 55 7.02 -17.09 11.61
N ILE A 56 5.80 -16.65 11.37
CA ILE A 56 4.58 -17.11 12.04
C ILE A 56 3.64 -17.67 10.97
N GLU A 57 3.18 -18.91 11.14
CA GLU A 57 2.11 -19.50 10.33
C GLU A 57 0.78 -18.86 10.73
N VAL A 58 0.08 -18.26 9.76
CA VAL A 58 -1.23 -17.60 9.95
C VAL A 58 -2.38 -18.34 9.26
N VAL A 59 -2.05 -19.15 8.24
CA VAL A 59 -2.99 -20.08 7.60
C VAL A 59 -2.26 -21.41 7.40
N ASP A 60 -2.88 -22.50 7.85
CA ASP A 60 -2.30 -23.84 7.78
C ASP A 60 -2.29 -24.40 6.33
N PRO A 61 -1.66 -25.56 6.10
CA PRO A 61 -1.66 -26.21 4.78
C PRO A 61 -3.04 -26.66 4.26
N ASN A 62 -4.09 -26.64 5.08
CA ASN A 62 -5.48 -26.96 4.72
C ASN A 62 -6.30 -25.69 4.38
N GLY A 63 -5.73 -24.50 4.55
CA GLY A 63 -6.38 -23.22 4.32
C GLY A 63 -7.19 -22.69 5.50
N CYS A 64 -6.92 -23.18 6.71
CA CYS A 64 -7.55 -22.74 7.93
C CYS A 64 -6.66 -21.77 8.69
N THR A 65 -7.25 -20.69 9.20
CA THR A 65 -6.52 -19.73 10.03
C THR A 65 -6.03 -20.41 11.32
N THR A 66 -4.76 -20.21 11.66
CA THR A 66 -4.11 -20.80 12.84
C THR A 66 -4.18 -19.94 14.09
N ASP A 67 -4.46 -18.64 13.94
CA ASP A 67 -4.66 -17.67 15.00
C ASP A 67 -5.68 -16.59 14.57
N PRO A 68 -6.91 -16.57 15.13
CA PRO A 68 -7.96 -15.66 14.72
C PRO A 68 -7.74 -14.24 15.25
N VAL A 69 -6.79 -14.06 16.19
CA VAL A 69 -6.39 -12.75 16.69
C VAL A 69 -5.49 -12.05 15.67
N LEU A 70 -4.64 -12.82 14.96
CA LEU A 70 -3.72 -12.29 13.96
C LEU A 70 -4.36 -12.12 12.58
N LEU A 71 -5.25 -13.03 12.19
CA LEU A 71 -5.92 -13.02 10.89
C LEU A 71 -7.31 -13.63 11.05
N SER A 72 -8.36 -13.04 10.49
CA SER A 72 -9.69 -13.66 10.52
C SER A 72 -9.72 -14.95 9.69
N ASP A 73 -10.80 -15.72 9.81
CA ASP A 73 -11.09 -16.75 8.83
C ASP A 73 -11.22 -16.14 7.42
N LEU A 74 -10.75 -16.88 6.42
CA LEU A 74 -10.81 -16.45 5.02
C LEU A 74 -12.23 -16.59 4.47
N VAL A 75 -12.74 -15.50 3.91
CA VAL A 75 -14.04 -15.42 3.24
C VAL A 75 -13.84 -15.46 1.73
N TYR A 76 -14.40 -16.47 1.09
CA TYR A 76 -14.35 -16.66 -0.36
C TYR A 76 -15.63 -16.14 -1.03
N GLU A 77 -15.49 -15.32 -2.07
CA GLU A 77 -16.64 -14.82 -2.83
C GLU A 77 -17.19 -15.94 -3.76
N PRO A 78 -18.51 -16.21 -3.78
CA PRO A 78 -19.09 -17.28 -4.60
C PRO A 78 -19.01 -17.03 -6.11
N ASN A 79 -19.05 -15.76 -6.54
CA ASN A 79 -19.20 -15.35 -7.95
C ASN A 79 -17.96 -14.69 -8.54
N ARG A 80 -16.90 -14.53 -7.76
CA ARG A 80 -15.62 -13.95 -8.22
C ARG A 80 -14.48 -14.81 -7.69
N PRO A 81 -13.40 -15.00 -8.44
CA PRO A 81 -12.18 -15.59 -7.92
C PRO A 81 -11.50 -14.57 -6.98
N THR A 82 -12.08 -14.37 -5.81
CA THR A 82 -11.61 -13.45 -4.78
C THR A 82 -11.81 -14.07 -3.39
N ALA A 83 -10.80 -13.92 -2.54
CA ALA A 83 -10.86 -14.26 -1.13
C ALA A 83 -10.37 -13.07 -0.30
N SER A 84 -10.87 -12.94 0.92
CA SER A 84 -10.47 -11.87 1.82
C SER A 84 -10.42 -12.31 3.27
N ALA A 85 -9.57 -11.66 4.07
CA ALA A 85 -9.51 -11.83 5.51
C ALA A 85 -9.18 -10.49 6.16
N GLU A 86 -9.80 -10.19 7.30
CA GLU A 86 -9.53 -8.99 8.07
C GLU A 86 -8.43 -9.26 9.11
N SER A 87 -7.62 -8.25 9.41
CA SER A 87 -6.64 -8.33 10.49
C SER A 87 -6.38 -6.95 11.09
N HIS A 88 -5.73 -6.97 12.25
CA HIS A 88 -5.07 -5.78 12.80
C HIS A 88 -3.57 -5.90 12.54
N VAL A 89 -2.97 -4.81 12.07
CA VAL A 89 -1.54 -4.78 11.77
C VAL A 89 -0.74 -5.00 13.05
N PHE A 90 0.11 -6.01 13.03
CA PHE A 90 1.08 -6.32 14.08
C PHE A 90 2.49 -6.24 13.52
N LYS A 91 3.51 -6.27 14.38
CA LYS A 91 4.91 -6.37 13.96
C LYS A 91 5.76 -7.18 14.94
N PHE A 92 6.91 -7.65 14.47
CA PHE A 92 7.99 -8.10 15.34
C PHE A 92 8.71 -6.88 15.93
N ALA A 93 9.26 -7.00 17.14
CA ALA A 93 10.06 -5.94 17.74
C ALA A 93 11.23 -5.57 16.82
N ASP A 94 11.52 -4.28 16.70
CA ASP A 94 12.60 -3.70 15.86
C ASP A 94 12.53 -4.02 14.36
N VAL A 95 11.40 -4.56 13.87
CA VAL A 95 11.17 -4.86 12.46
C VAL A 95 10.12 -3.91 11.90
N SER A 96 10.47 -3.19 10.84
CA SER A 96 9.58 -2.24 10.15
C SER A 96 9.08 -2.74 8.79
N LEU A 97 9.56 -3.90 8.32
CA LEU A 97 9.17 -4.50 7.04
C LEU A 97 8.78 -5.95 7.26
N LEU A 98 7.53 -6.29 6.95
CA LEU A 98 7.00 -7.64 7.04
C LEU A 98 6.71 -8.19 5.65
N TYR A 99 6.97 -9.48 5.47
CA TYR A 99 6.64 -10.21 4.26
C TYR A 99 5.47 -11.14 4.54
N PHE A 100 4.41 -11.01 3.74
CA PHE A 100 3.29 -11.92 3.77
C PHE A 100 3.38 -12.85 2.56
N GLN A 101 3.42 -14.15 2.81
CA GLN A 101 3.59 -15.18 1.79
C GLN A 101 2.53 -16.25 1.95
N CYS A 102 1.91 -16.65 0.84
CA CYS A 102 0.95 -17.74 0.82
C CYS A 102 1.15 -18.62 -0.40
N GLN A 103 0.75 -19.86 -0.24
CA GLN A 103 0.57 -20.80 -1.33
C GLN A 103 -0.89 -20.80 -1.78
N MET A 104 -1.13 -20.89 -3.08
CA MET A 104 -2.45 -20.98 -3.68
C MET A 104 -2.58 -22.28 -4.44
N GLN A 105 -3.65 -23.03 -4.16
CA GLN A 105 -4.02 -24.22 -4.91
C GLN A 105 -5.17 -23.89 -5.85
N ILE A 106 -4.98 -24.06 -7.15
CA ILE A 106 -5.96 -23.67 -8.18
C ILE A 106 -6.55 -24.92 -8.85
N CYS A 107 -7.84 -24.89 -9.16
CA CYS A 107 -8.54 -25.94 -9.91
C CYS A 107 -9.61 -25.36 -10.84
N LEU A 108 -10.02 -26.16 -11.82
CA LEU A 108 -11.15 -25.82 -12.71
C LEU A 108 -12.47 -26.21 -12.03
N LYS A 109 -13.46 -25.31 -12.03
CA LYS A 109 -14.79 -25.55 -11.40
C LYS A 109 -15.50 -26.81 -11.87
N MET A 110 -15.20 -27.24 -13.10
CA MET A 110 -15.81 -28.42 -13.73
C MET A 110 -15.15 -29.74 -13.29
N GLU A 111 -13.97 -29.69 -12.68
CA GLU A 111 -13.29 -30.89 -12.17
C GLU A 111 -13.98 -31.42 -10.90
N GLU A 112 -14.04 -32.74 -10.80
CA GLU A 112 -14.54 -33.41 -9.61
C GLU A 112 -13.64 -33.07 -8.42
N GLY A 113 -14.23 -32.81 -7.25
CA GLY A 113 -13.49 -32.39 -6.05
C GLY A 113 -13.17 -30.89 -5.96
N CYS A 114 -13.08 -30.15 -7.08
CA CYS A 114 -12.82 -28.70 -7.05
C CYS A 114 -13.94 -27.91 -6.33
N ARG A 115 -15.18 -28.42 -6.37
CA ARG A 115 -16.30 -27.84 -5.60
C ARG A 115 -16.04 -27.85 -4.10
N ALA A 116 -15.38 -28.89 -3.57
CA ALA A 116 -15.07 -29.04 -2.15
C ALA A 116 -13.77 -28.36 -1.73
N LEU A 117 -13.04 -27.75 -2.68
CA LEU A 117 -11.76 -27.09 -2.40
C LEU A 117 -11.95 -25.85 -1.51
N THR A 118 -12.99 -25.04 -1.78
CA THR A 118 -13.30 -23.83 -0.98
C THR A 118 -14.80 -23.62 -0.76
N PRO A 119 -15.20 -23.11 0.43
CA PRO A 119 -14.35 -22.83 1.60
C PRO A 119 -13.83 -24.13 2.25
N PRO A 120 -12.64 -24.10 2.90
CA PRO A 120 -12.11 -25.25 3.60
C PRO A 120 -12.94 -25.60 4.84
N ARG A 121 -12.85 -26.85 5.29
CA ARG A 121 -13.54 -27.32 6.50
C ARG A 121 -12.66 -27.12 7.71
N CYS A 122 -12.79 -25.97 8.36
CA CYS A 122 -12.06 -25.65 9.58
C CYS A 122 -12.88 -26.01 10.82
N THR A 123 -12.28 -26.71 11.78
CA THR A 123 -12.88 -26.97 13.08
C THR A 123 -12.74 -25.74 13.96
N THR A 124 -13.85 -25.04 14.20
CA THR A 124 -13.91 -23.94 15.16
C THR A 124 -13.78 -24.49 16.59
N GLY A 125 -12.56 -24.59 17.12
CA GLY A 125 -12.38 -25.03 18.50
C GLY A 125 -10.98 -25.41 18.98
N GLU A 126 -10.00 -25.64 18.10
CA GLU A 126 -8.63 -26.00 18.48
C GLU A 126 -7.62 -25.01 17.89
N TYR A 127 -7.73 -23.73 18.29
CA TYR A 127 -6.67 -22.75 18.07
C TYR A 127 -5.49 -23.09 18.98
N HIS A 128 -4.65 -24.01 18.52
CA HIS A 128 -3.39 -24.32 19.17
C HIS A 128 -2.41 -23.18 18.89
N GLY A 129 -2.35 -22.23 19.82
CA GLY A 129 -1.32 -21.19 19.84
C GLY A 129 0.05 -21.78 19.51
N SER A 130 0.78 -21.05 18.66
CA SER A 130 2.09 -21.38 18.12
C SER A 130 3.12 -21.52 19.25
N VAL A 131 3.14 -22.70 19.88
CA VAL A 131 4.30 -23.14 20.67
C VAL A 131 5.40 -23.45 19.66
N ASP A 132 6.46 -22.65 19.71
CA ASP A 132 7.74 -22.86 19.02
C ASP A 132 8.13 -24.34 19.02
N ARG A 133 7.80 -25.06 17.94
CA ARG A 133 8.24 -26.44 17.70
C ARG A 133 9.44 -26.44 16.77
N HIS A 134 10.48 -25.73 17.17
CA HIS A 134 11.82 -26.17 16.83
C HIS A 134 12.06 -27.50 17.55
N ARG A 135 11.93 -28.60 16.78
CA ARG A 135 12.30 -30.00 17.10
C ARG A 135 11.17 -30.88 17.65
N GLU A 136 10.35 -31.45 16.74
CA GLU A 136 10.17 -32.91 16.67
C GLU A 136 9.40 -33.35 15.41
N ARG A 137 10.16 -33.76 14.40
CA ARG A 137 9.67 -34.58 13.29
C ARG A 137 9.61 -36.03 13.76
N ALA A 138 8.54 -36.45 14.44
CA ALA A 138 8.22 -37.87 14.63
C ALA A 138 6.81 -38.10 15.22
N LYS A 139 6.00 -38.85 14.46
CA LYS A 139 4.93 -39.76 14.93
C LYS A 139 3.62 -39.15 15.47
N ARG A 140 2.68 -38.93 14.54
CA ARG A 140 1.31 -39.45 14.67
C ARG A 140 0.78 -39.74 13.27
N ALA A 141 0.92 -40.99 12.84
CA ALA A 141 0.20 -41.50 11.68
C ALA A 141 -1.25 -41.71 12.13
N ILE A 142 -2.16 -40.83 11.70
CA ILE A 142 -3.57 -41.19 11.64
C ILE A 142 -3.70 -41.99 10.34
N ASN A 143 -4.15 -43.25 10.44
CA ASN A 143 -4.54 -44.04 9.28
C ASN A 143 -5.84 -43.47 8.70
N VAL A 144 -5.75 -42.33 8.01
CA VAL A 144 -6.78 -41.90 7.08
C VAL A 144 -6.33 -42.43 5.72
N THR A 145 -6.99 -43.47 5.23
CA THR A 145 -6.94 -43.82 3.80
C THR A 145 -7.69 -42.73 3.03
N VAL A 146 -7.05 -41.57 2.89
CA VAL A 146 -7.34 -40.66 1.79
C VAL A 146 -6.63 -41.26 0.60
N THR A 147 -7.39 -41.84 -0.32
CA THR A 147 -6.89 -42.10 -1.67
C THR A 147 -6.29 -40.78 -2.19
N PRO A 148 -5.00 -40.74 -2.56
CA PRO A 148 -4.44 -39.56 -3.19
C PRO A 148 -4.94 -39.57 -4.63
N ASP A 149 -6.21 -39.23 -4.81
CA ASP A 149 -6.68 -38.87 -6.13
C ASP A 149 -5.93 -37.59 -6.48
N ARG A 150 -5.05 -37.70 -7.47
CA ARG A 150 -4.23 -36.60 -7.94
C ARG A 150 -5.17 -35.63 -8.63
N LEU A 151 -5.83 -34.78 -7.85
CA LEU A 151 -6.17 -33.46 -8.37
C LEU A 151 -4.85 -32.89 -8.82
N LYS A 152 -4.67 -32.75 -10.14
CA LYS A 152 -3.50 -32.11 -10.72
C LYS A 152 -3.68 -30.61 -10.48
N SER A 153 -3.72 -30.23 -9.21
CA SER A 153 -3.90 -28.85 -8.82
C SER A 153 -2.56 -28.19 -8.94
N ASP A 154 -2.55 -27.16 -9.77
CA ASP A 154 -1.38 -26.36 -9.89
C ASP A 154 -1.25 -25.45 -8.65
N GLU A 155 -0.03 -25.42 -8.15
CA GLU A 155 0.36 -24.69 -6.95
C GLU A 155 1.08 -23.40 -7.35
N LEU A 156 0.68 -22.28 -6.76
CA LEU A 156 1.21 -20.95 -7.06
C LEU A 156 1.55 -20.21 -5.77
N ASP A 157 2.74 -19.63 -5.70
CA ASP A 157 3.13 -18.77 -4.58
C ASP A 157 2.78 -17.31 -4.85
N VAL A 158 2.14 -16.67 -3.88
CA VAL A 158 1.92 -15.22 -3.86
C VAL A 158 2.63 -14.60 -2.66
N ARG A 159 3.26 -13.46 -2.90
CA ARG A 159 4.04 -12.73 -1.90
C ARG A 159 3.85 -11.24 -2.08
N ASP A 160 3.74 -10.52 -0.97
CA ASP A 160 3.84 -9.06 -0.94
C ASP A 160 4.52 -8.61 0.38
N GLN A 161 4.91 -7.35 0.44
CA GLN A 161 5.58 -6.75 1.57
C GLN A 161 4.81 -5.53 2.10
N ILE A 162 4.82 -5.34 3.42
CA ILE A 162 4.22 -4.18 4.07
C ILE A 162 5.22 -3.53 5.02
N SER A 163 5.34 -2.20 4.91
CA SER A 163 6.08 -1.38 5.86
C SER A 163 5.17 -1.02 7.03
N VAL A 164 5.54 -1.45 8.24
CA VAL A 164 4.78 -1.22 9.48
C VAL A 164 5.56 -0.26 10.37
N PHE A 165 4.89 0.82 10.78
CA PHE A 165 5.43 1.81 11.70
C PHE A 165 4.85 1.64 13.10
N ASP A 166 5.66 1.94 14.12
CA ASP A 166 5.16 2.02 15.50
C ASP A 166 4.21 3.20 15.66
N ILE A 167 3.29 3.05 16.61
CA ILE A 167 2.45 4.14 17.10
C ILE A 167 3.36 5.31 17.56
N ASP A 168 4.47 5.00 18.23
CA ASP A 168 5.42 5.98 18.75
C ASP A 168 6.30 6.61 17.67
N GLU A 169 6.60 5.92 16.56
CA GLU A 169 7.39 6.49 15.46
C GLU A 169 6.58 7.52 14.66
N ALA A 170 5.26 7.36 14.59
CA ALA A 170 4.39 8.39 14.04
C ALA A 170 4.35 9.65 14.93
N VAL A 171 4.40 9.46 16.25
CA VAL A 171 4.48 10.55 17.24
C VAL A 171 5.88 11.18 17.22
N ASP A 172 6.95 10.41 17.08
CA ASP A 172 8.33 10.91 16.99
C ASP A 172 8.59 11.62 15.65
N LYS A 173 7.95 11.23 14.54
CA LYS A 173 7.93 12.02 13.29
C LYS A 173 7.17 13.33 13.45
N LEU A 174 6.09 13.36 14.21
CA LEU A 174 5.40 14.61 14.57
C LEU A 174 6.27 15.51 15.47
N LEU A 175 7.00 14.92 16.42
CA LEU A 175 7.87 15.64 17.35
C LEU A 175 9.18 16.09 16.70
N THR A 176 9.79 15.31 15.80
CA THR A 176 10.99 15.69 15.03
C THR A 176 10.67 16.76 13.98
N THR A 177 9.46 16.79 13.43
CA THR A 177 8.98 17.92 12.59
C THR A 177 8.87 19.22 13.41
N GLN A 178 8.67 19.12 14.74
CA GLN A 178 8.74 20.27 15.65
C GLN A 178 10.17 20.55 16.17
N HIS A 179 10.99 19.53 16.41
CA HIS A 179 12.37 19.71 16.89
C HIS A 179 13.28 20.29 15.80
N ASN A 180 13.02 19.98 14.52
CA ASN A 180 13.65 20.64 13.37
C ASN A 180 13.16 22.09 13.18
N ARG A 181 12.00 22.47 13.73
CA ARG A 181 11.57 23.89 13.83
C ARG A 181 12.29 24.64 14.95
N ALA A 182 12.70 23.97 16.03
CA ALA A 182 13.38 24.60 17.16
C ALA A 182 14.86 24.94 16.87
N ASN A 183 15.54 24.16 16.02
CA ASN A 183 16.94 24.42 15.63
C ASN A 183 17.10 25.33 14.40
N ALA A 184 15.99 25.77 13.78
CA ALA A 184 15.98 26.79 12.73
C ALA A 184 15.68 28.21 13.28
N ALA A 185 15.44 28.35 14.58
CA ALA A 185 15.18 29.64 15.24
C ALA A 185 16.47 30.36 15.68
N GLY A 186 17.49 30.34 14.82
CA GLY A 186 18.80 30.93 15.08
C GLY A 186 19.46 31.57 13.87
N SER A 187 18.71 32.19 12.95
CA SER A 187 19.18 33.20 11.98
C SER A 187 18.00 33.68 11.12
N MET A 188 17.31 34.76 11.47
CA MET A 188 17.47 36.13 10.92
C MET A 188 16.80 36.38 9.55
N LEU A 189 15.59 36.97 9.63
CA LEU A 189 14.90 37.96 8.76
C LEU A 189 13.88 37.54 7.67
N TYR A 190 12.63 38.01 7.93
CA TYR A 190 11.55 38.51 7.04
C TYR A 190 10.90 37.49 6.05
N GLU A 191 9.58 37.41 5.81
CA GLU A 191 8.54 38.44 5.71
C GLU A 191 7.10 37.83 5.66
N PHE A 192 6.15 38.51 6.30
CA PHE A 192 4.68 38.62 6.09
C PHE A 192 3.76 37.37 5.89
N GLU A 193 2.86 37.14 6.86
CA GLU A 193 1.63 36.33 6.72
C GLU A 193 0.47 37.20 6.20
N GLN A 194 -0.31 36.68 5.25
CA GLN A 194 -1.69 37.11 5.04
C GLN A 194 -2.62 35.89 5.06
N SER A 195 -3.47 35.85 6.09
CA SER A 195 -4.51 34.86 6.34
C SER A 195 -5.65 34.98 5.33
N ASN A 196 -6.08 33.87 4.75
CA ASN A 196 -7.48 33.64 4.39
C ASN A 196 -7.80 32.14 4.39
N GLY A 197 -8.98 31.80 4.89
CA GLY A 197 -9.37 30.47 5.38
C GLY A 197 -9.71 29.39 4.34
N ASP A 198 -10.00 28.23 4.92
CA ASP A 198 -10.66 27.03 4.40
C ASP A 198 -9.89 26.07 3.46
N GLY A 199 -9.68 24.85 3.96
CA GLY A 199 -9.48 23.63 3.17
C GLY A 199 -8.03 23.27 2.85
N VAL A 200 -7.39 22.44 3.68
CA VAL A 200 -6.12 21.79 3.28
C VAL A 200 -6.43 20.65 2.30
N GLN A 201 -6.53 21.00 1.02
CA GLN A 201 -6.22 20.08 -0.06
C GLN A 201 -4.70 20.00 -0.19
N SER A 202 -4.16 18.81 0.05
CA SER A 202 -2.81 18.46 -0.36
C SER A 202 -2.73 18.53 -1.88
N VAL A 203 -2.23 19.66 -2.39
CA VAL A 203 -1.84 19.79 -3.79
C VAL A 203 -0.33 19.56 -3.85
N CYS A 204 0.07 18.35 -4.25
CA CYS A 204 1.43 18.10 -4.73
C CYS A 204 1.57 18.76 -6.10
N ASN A 205 1.89 20.04 -6.15
CA ASN A 205 2.24 20.69 -7.42
C ASN A 205 3.65 20.25 -7.83
N SER A 206 3.68 19.20 -8.66
CA SER A 206 4.75 19.06 -9.64
C SER A 206 4.67 20.27 -10.56
N ILE A 207 5.69 21.14 -10.56
CA ILE A 207 5.80 22.28 -11.48
C ILE A 207 5.66 21.73 -12.91
N THR A 208 4.50 21.90 -13.52
CA THR A 208 4.24 21.47 -14.89
C THR A 208 4.84 22.50 -15.84
N LYS A 209 5.28 22.06 -17.02
CA LYS A 209 5.83 22.94 -18.08
C LYS A 209 4.91 24.11 -18.47
N SER A 210 3.64 24.08 -18.08
CA SER A 210 2.65 25.15 -18.24
C SER A 210 2.92 26.40 -17.39
N ASP A 211 3.44 26.24 -16.17
CA ASP A 211 3.62 27.37 -15.24
C ASP A 211 4.79 28.27 -15.68
N LEU A 212 5.83 27.65 -16.24
CA LEU A 212 6.95 28.37 -16.85
C LEU A 212 6.51 29.18 -18.08
N LEU A 213 5.55 28.69 -18.87
CA LEU A 213 5.03 29.41 -20.04
C LEU A 213 4.27 30.68 -19.64
N MET A 214 3.51 30.64 -18.55
CA MET A 214 2.81 31.82 -18.02
C MET A 214 3.81 32.90 -17.59
N VAL A 215 4.88 32.53 -16.89
CA VAL A 215 5.92 33.46 -16.43
C VAL A 215 6.72 34.05 -17.59
N VAL A 216 7.07 33.24 -18.61
CA VAL A 216 7.78 33.74 -19.79
C VAL A 216 6.89 34.71 -20.58
N SER A 217 5.58 34.45 -20.68
CA SER A 217 4.65 35.34 -21.37
C SER A 217 4.53 36.70 -20.67
N SER A 218 4.42 36.72 -19.33
CA SER A 218 4.29 37.98 -18.58
C SER A 218 5.56 38.83 -18.64
N LEU A 219 6.74 38.20 -18.56
CA LEU A 219 8.02 38.88 -18.75
C LEU A 219 8.17 39.44 -20.17
N SER A 220 7.72 38.71 -21.19
CA SER A 220 7.72 39.20 -22.58
C SER A 220 6.82 40.44 -22.75
N PHE A 221 5.61 40.42 -22.19
CA PHE A 221 4.71 41.57 -22.23
C PHE A 221 5.29 42.80 -21.52
N LEU A 222 5.94 42.61 -20.36
CA LEU A 222 6.59 43.72 -19.64
C LEU A 222 7.73 44.34 -20.44
N LEU A 223 8.54 43.53 -21.12
CA LEU A 223 9.62 44.03 -21.99
C LEU A 223 9.07 44.87 -23.15
N LEU A 224 7.96 44.46 -23.76
CA LEU A 224 7.33 45.25 -24.84
C LEU A 224 6.84 46.61 -24.34
N ILE A 225 6.24 46.66 -23.15
CA ILE A 225 5.77 47.90 -22.54
C ILE A 225 6.96 48.84 -22.25
N LEU A 226 8.06 48.31 -21.71
CA LEU A 226 9.27 49.11 -21.45
C LEU A 226 9.88 49.67 -22.73
N MET A 227 9.96 48.88 -23.80
CA MET A 227 10.44 49.35 -25.09
C MET A 227 9.53 50.43 -25.68
N ALA A 228 8.21 50.28 -25.56
CA ALA A 228 7.26 51.31 -25.99
C ALA A 228 7.46 52.62 -25.20
N ILE A 229 7.60 52.55 -23.87
CA ILE A 229 7.87 53.73 -23.04
C ILE A 229 9.20 54.38 -23.44
N LEU A 230 10.26 53.58 -23.62
CA LEU A 230 11.56 54.12 -24.02
C LEU A 230 11.50 54.81 -25.38
N THR A 231 10.79 54.25 -26.36
CA THR A 231 10.61 54.91 -27.66
C THR A 231 9.82 56.21 -27.55
N ILE A 232 8.79 56.27 -26.69
CA ILE A 232 8.04 57.50 -26.42
C ILE A 232 8.93 58.54 -25.75
N LEU A 233 9.73 58.16 -24.76
CA LEU A 233 10.68 59.05 -24.09
C LEU A 233 11.75 59.54 -25.05
N LEU A 234 12.33 58.67 -25.88
CA LEU A 234 13.31 59.05 -26.90
C LEU A 234 12.69 60.00 -27.93
N ARG A 235 11.47 59.72 -28.42
CA ARG A 235 10.72 60.66 -29.28
C ARG A 235 10.49 62.01 -28.60
N ARG A 236 10.11 62.01 -27.32
CA ARG A 236 9.92 63.23 -26.52
C ARG A 236 11.22 64.01 -26.35
N THR A 237 12.34 63.33 -26.09
CA THR A 237 13.66 63.99 -26.00
C THR A 237 14.14 64.53 -27.34
N ASN A 238 13.92 63.82 -28.44
CA ASN A 238 14.24 64.30 -29.79
C ASN A 238 13.35 65.48 -30.20
N SER A 239 12.06 65.46 -29.84
CA SER A 239 11.15 66.59 -30.02
C SER A 239 11.58 67.80 -29.19
N MET A 240 12.02 67.62 -27.94
CA MET A 240 12.57 68.71 -27.13
C MET A 240 13.93 69.24 -27.64
N LYS A 241 14.77 68.39 -28.25
CA LYS A 241 16.01 68.83 -28.90
C LYS A 241 15.73 69.70 -30.13
N GLN A 242 14.68 69.42 -30.90
CA GLN A 242 14.24 70.26 -32.02
C GLN A 242 13.71 71.64 -31.59
N ILE A 243 13.24 71.79 -30.34
CA ILE A 243 12.73 73.08 -29.80
C ILE A 243 13.84 73.97 -29.22
N ARG A 244 15.03 73.42 -28.89
CA ARG A 244 16.15 74.19 -28.31
C ARG A 244 17.13 74.79 -29.34
N PHE A 245 16.84 74.69 -30.64
CA PHE A 245 17.68 75.24 -31.72
C PHE A 245 16.99 76.32 -32.57
N PHE A 246 15.95 76.96 -32.03
CA PHE A 246 15.39 78.22 -32.54
C PHE A 246 15.24 79.23 -31.41
#